data_AF-A0A4P7ZVB2-F1
#
_entry.id   AF-A0A4P7ZVB2-F1
#
_cell.length_a   1.000
_cell.length_b   1.000
_cell.length_c   1.000
_cell.angle_alpha   90.00
_cell.angle_beta   90.00
_cell.angle_gamma   90.00
#
_symmetry.space_group_name_H-M   'P 1'
#
loop_
_entity.id
_entity.type
_entity.pdbx_description
1 polymer ?
#
loop_
_entity_poly.entity_id
_entity_poly.type
_entity_poly.pdbx_seq_one_letter_code
_entity_poly.pdbx_strand_id
1 'polypeptide(L)' 'MSLPYANPSDCRGESRSSRASKRITITIPYSTFRDLESRSLEEGRSLSNLAACLLERALTT' A
#
# COMPACT_ATOMS: atom_id res chain seq x y z
N MET A 1 7.67 -48.42 22.15
CA MET A 1 6.77 -47.35 22.61
C MET A 1 7.31 -46.04 22.06
N SER A 2 6.61 -45.44 21.10
CA SER A 2 7.03 -44.20 20.45
C SER A 2 6.12 -43.08 20.92
N LEU A 3 6.67 -42.11 21.66
CA LEU A 3 5.92 -40.93 22.11
C LEU A 3 5.73 -39.97 20.93
N PRO A 4 4.54 -39.37 20.74
CA PRO A 4 4.34 -38.33 19.75
C PRO A 4 5.07 -37.06 20.22
N TYR A 5 6.02 -36.58 19.41
CA TYR A 5 6.64 -35.27 19.60
C TYR A 5 5.56 -34.19 19.44
N ALA A 6 5.21 -33.52 20.54
CA ALA A 6 4.33 -32.37 20.53
C ALA A 6 5.03 -31.20 19.81
N ASN A 7 4.45 -30.71 18.71
CA ASN A 7 4.88 -29.49 18.03
C ASN A 7 4.38 -28.26 18.81
N PRO A 8 5.23 -27.43 19.42
CA PRO A 8 4.79 -26.25 20.17
C PRO A 8 4.52 -25.01 19.28
N SER A 9 4.15 -25.21 18.01
CA SER A 9 3.97 -24.11 17.05
C SER A 9 2.50 -23.77 16.82
N ASP A 10 1.68 -23.65 17.87
CA ASP A 10 0.39 -22.95 17.76
C ASP A 10 0.46 -21.66 18.59
N CYS A 11 1.40 -20.79 18.25
CA CYS A 11 1.25 -19.36 18.47
C CYS A 11 0.23 -18.85 17.46
N ARG A 12 -1.05 -19.14 17.70
CA ARG A 12 -2.19 -18.49 17.05
C ARG A 12 -2.28 -17.04 17.56
N GLY A 13 -1.25 -16.28 17.20
CA GLY A 13 -1.28 -14.83 17.25
C GLY A 13 -2.30 -14.40 16.22
N GLU A 14 -3.47 -14.04 16.72
CA GLU A 14 -4.53 -13.37 15.99
C GLU A 14 -3.89 -12.30 15.11
N SER A 15 -3.80 -12.61 13.82
CA SER A 15 -3.18 -11.74 12.85
C SER A 15 -4.09 -10.53 12.78
N ARG A 16 -3.71 -9.46 13.49
CA ARG A 16 -4.07 -8.10 13.10
C ARG A 16 -3.68 -8.04 11.63
N SER A 17 -4.65 -8.30 10.75
CA SER A 17 -4.52 -8.03 9.33
C SER A 17 -4.45 -6.52 9.23
N SER A 18 -3.29 -5.96 9.59
CA SER A 18 -2.78 -4.69 9.10
C SER A 18 -3.09 -4.74 7.63
N ARG A 19 -4.11 -4.00 7.20
CA ARG A 19 -4.62 -4.04 5.83
C ARG A 19 -3.42 -3.83 4.92
N ALA A 20 -2.90 -4.92 4.37
CA ALA A 20 -1.63 -4.87 3.67
C ALA A 20 -1.77 -3.89 2.50
N SER A 21 -0.72 -3.14 2.21
CA SER A 21 -0.73 -2.23 1.06
C SER A 21 -1.05 -3.03 -0.20
N LYS A 22 -2.01 -2.53 -0.99
CA LYS A 22 -2.42 -3.16 -2.25
C LYS A 22 -1.92 -2.32 -3.42
N ARG A 23 -1.20 -2.95 -4.35
CA ARG A 23 -0.75 -2.30 -5.58
C ARG A 23 -1.88 -2.32 -6.60
N ILE A 24 -2.16 -1.16 -7.17
CA ILE A 24 -3.08 -1.01 -8.30
C ILE A 24 -2.31 -0.38 -9.47
N THR A 25 -2.69 -0.74 -10.69
CA THR A 25 -2.21 -0.11 -11.92
C THR A 25 -3.41 0.56 -12.57
N ILE A 26 -3.28 1.84 -12.90
CA ILE A 26 -4.33 2.62 -13.54
C ILE A 26 -3.76 3.31 -14.78
N THR A 27 -4.59 3.46 -15.81
CA THR A 27 -4.27 4.28 -16.97
C THR A 27 -4.96 5.63 -16.80
N ILE A 28 -4.20 6.72 -16.93
CA ILE A 28 -4.70 8.09 -16.81
C ILE A 28 -4.42 8.88 -18.10
N PRO A 29 -5.18 9.95 -18.38
CA PRO A 29 -4.88 10.84 -19.49
C PRO A 29 -3.49 11.47 -19.38
N TYR A 30 -2.86 11.74 -20.53
CA TYR A 30 -1.52 12.33 -20.57
C TYR A 30 -1.45 13.72 -19.91
N SER A 31 -2.50 14.53 -20.05
CA SER A 31 -2.59 15.84 -19.37
C SER A 31 -2.48 15.69 -17.85
N THR A 32 -3.24 14.77 -17.28
CA THR A 32 -3.21 14.47 -15.83
C THR A 32 -1.85 13.95 -15.40
N PHE A 33 -1.19 13.12 -16.20
CA PHE A 33 0.16 12.65 -15.92
C PHE A 33 1.18 13.80 -15.86
N ARG A 34 1.10 14.73 -16.82
CA ARG A 34 2.00 15.90 -16.88
C ARG A 34 1.84 16.82 -15.66
N ASP A 35 0.60 17.05 -15.22
CA ASP A 35 0.33 17.85 -14.02
C ASP A 35 0.86 17.15 -12.76
N LEU A 36 0.71 15.82 -12.68
CA LEU A 36 1.30 15.00 -11.62
C LEU A 36 2.82 15.09 -11.60
N GLU A 37 3.47 15.03 -12.76
CA GLU A 37 4.93 15.11 -12.89
C GLU A 37 5.46 16.47 -12.43
N SER A 38 4.87 17.58 -12.89
CA SER A 38 5.27 18.94 -12.46
C SER A 38 5.19 19.07 -10.94
N ARG A 39 4.04 18.69 -10.36
CA ARG A 39 3.82 18.76 -8.91
C ARG A 39 4.74 17.82 -8.13
N SER A 40 5.04 16.64 -8.67
CA SER A 40 5.97 15.68 -8.06
C SER A 40 7.36 16.28 -7.92
N LEU A 41 7.82 17.00 -8.95
CA LEU A 41 9.11 17.69 -8.95
C LEU A 41 9.12 18.89 -7.98
N GLU A 42 8.05 19.69 -7.99
CA GLU A 42 7.89 20.84 -7.09
C GLU A 42 7.88 20.43 -5.61
N GLU A 43 7.17 19.35 -5.27
CA GLU A 43 7.07 18.84 -3.89
C GLU A 43 8.27 17.97 -3.48
N GLY A 44 9.14 17.59 -4.42
CA GLY A 44 10.28 16.69 -4.18
C GLY A 44 9.86 15.27 -3.78
N ARG A 45 8.70 14.81 -4.26
CA ARG A 45 8.12 13.49 -3.93
C ARG A 45 8.18 12.58 -5.15
N SER A 46 8.03 11.27 -4.94
CA SER A 46 7.81 10.35 -6.06
C SER A 46 6.37 10.43 -6.56
N LEU A 47 6.15 10.18 -7.86
CA LEU A 47 4.84 10.16 -8.49
C LEU A 47 3.84 9.27 -7.74
N SER A 48 4.26 8.07 -7.34
CA SER A 48 3.40 7.12 -6.62
C SER A 48 3.00 7.63 -5.23
N ASN A 49 3.90 8.33 -4.53
CA ASN A 49 3.61 8.90 -3.21
C ASN A 49 2.64 10.09 -3.34
N LEU A 50 2.89 10.98 -4.29
CA LEU A 50 1.99 12.10 -4.58
C LEU A 50 0.60 11.60 -4.99
N ALA A 51 0.54 10.60 -5.87
CA ALA A 51 -0.72 9.99 -6.28
C ALA A 51 -1.47 9.37 -5.09
N ALA A 52 -0.78 8.64 -4.21
CA ALA A 52 -1.37 8.09 -2.99
C ALA A 52 -1.94 9.21 -2.09
N CYS A 53 -1.16 10.27 -1.85
CA CYS A 53 -1.59 11.40 -1.03
C CYS A 53 -2.83 12.11 -1.62
N LEU A 54 -2.88 12.30 -2.94
CA LEU A 54 -4.03 12.90 -3.61
C LEU A 54 -5.28 12.01 -3.52
N LEU A 55 -5.12 10.69 -3.67
CA LEU A 55 -6.21 9.74 -3.50
C LEU A 55 -6.74 9.70 -2.07
N GLU A 56 -5.85 9.69 -1.08
CA GLU A 56 -6.22 9.77 0.35
C GLU A 56 -7.01 11.05 0.64
N ARG A 57 -6.54 12.20 0.15
CA ARG A 57 -7.23 13.49 0.32
C ARG A 57 -8.59 13.53 -0.36
N ALA A 58 -8.73 12.92 -1.53
CA ALA A 58 -10.01 12.87 -2.26
C ALA A 58 -11.04 11.95 -1.59
N LEU A 59 -10.59 10.87 -0.93
CA LEU A 59 -11.47 9.88 -0.30
C LEU A 59 -11.81 10.19 1.16
N THR A 60 -11.07 11.09 1.82
CA THR A 60 -11.29 11.47 3.24
C THR A 60 -12.35 12.58 3.38
N THR A 61 -13.42 12.53 2.57
CA THR A 61 -14.57 13.46 2.71
C THR A 61 -15.46 13.08 3.88
#